data_AF-A0A1F5EYF0-F1
#
_entry.id   AF-A0A1F5EYF0-F1
#
_cell.length_a   1.000
_cell.length_b   1.000
_cell.length_c   1.000
_cell.angle_alpha   90.00
_cell.angle_beta   90.00
_cell.angle_gamma   90.00
#
_symmetry.space_group_name_H-M   'P 1'
#
loop_
_entity.id
_entity.type
_entity.pdbx_description
1 polymer ?
#
loop_
_entity_poly.entity_id
_entity_poly.type
_entity_poly.pdbx_seq_one_letter_code
_entity_poly.pdbx_strand_id
1 'polypeptide(L)'
;MRTHKAPNPQLMAYFEKEILPLVPYELKTFDDRLNLAGLPQRKYFLFGSFAEGKPSLRSDVDVAVVFDDLEIVLSSAFYGLLGEKGMLTRIKGARVEMTLFDEDDIEIMRHENPGIREIKAERENISPERLG
;
A
#
# COMPACT_ATOMS: atom_id res chain seq x y z
N MET A 1 -19.11 23.17 9.98
CA MET A 1 -17.88 22.82 10.74
C MET A 1 -17.68 21.31 10.64
N ARG A 2 -16.74 20.81 9.83
CA ARG A 2 -16.37 19.39 9.85
C ARG A 2 -15.52 19.18 11.10
N THR A 3 -16.02 18.43 12.07
CA THR A 3 -15.22 18.06 13.24
C THR A 3 -14.12 17.12 12.77
N HIS A 4 -12.87 17.57 12.85
CA HIS A 4 -11.72 16.70 12.66
C HIS A 4 -11.77 15.65 13.76
N LYS A 5 -12.19 14.42 13.42
CA LYS A 5 -12.13 13.30 14.36
C LYS A 5 -10.66 13.07 14.69
N ALA A 6 -10.35 13.13 15.98
CA ALA A 6 -9.03 12.78 16.47
C ALA A 6 -8.65 11.35 15.99
N PRO A 7 -7.34 11.08 15.81
CA PRO A 7 -6.82 9.73 15.54
C PRO A 7 -7.52 8.69 16.41
N ASN A 8 -8.03 7.60 15.84
CA ASN A 8 -8.53 6.48 16.63
C ASN A 8 -7.33 5.64 17.07
N PRO A 9 -6.85 5.74 18.33
CA PRO A 9 -5.58 5.13 18.72
C PRO A 9 -5.65 3.59 18.72
N GLN A 10 -6.86 3.03 18.89
CA GLN A 10 -7.08 1.59 18.86
C GLN A 10 -6.95 1.06 17.43
N LEU A 11 -7.47 1.79 16.43
CA LEU A 11 -7.29 1.42 15.03
C LEU A 11 -5.85 1.55 14.58
N MET A 12 -5.16 2.64 14.99
CA MET A 12 -3.73 2.78 14.72
C MET A 12 -2.92 1.65 15.37
N ALA A 13 -3.21 1.29 16.63
CA ALA A 13 -2.52 0.20 17.31
C ALA A 13 -2.78 -1.16 16.66
N TYR A 14 -4.02 -1.43 16.24
CA TYR A 14 -4.36 -2.64 15.50
C TYR A 14 -3.62 -2.69 14.16
N PHE A 15 -3.62 -1.59 13.40
CA PHE A 15 -2.89 -1.49 12.15
C PHE A 15 -1.39 -1.76 12.33
N GLU A 16 -0.73 -1.02 13.23
CA GLU A 16 0.72 -1.12 13.45
C GLU A 16 1.15 -2.52 13.95
N LYS A 17 0.32 -3.19 14.75
CA LYS A 17 0.67 -4.50 15.35
C LYS A 17 0.26 -5.69 14.51
N GLU A 18 -0.90 -5.62 13.85
CA GLU A 18 -1.54 -6.78 13.24
C GLU A 18 -1.52 -6.75 11.71
N ILE A 19 -1.58 -5.57 11.10
CA ILE A 19 -1.75 -5.41 9.65
C ILE A 19 -0.45 -5.00 8.97
N LEU A 20 0.14 -3.89 9.39
CA LEU A 20 1.35 -3.33 8.79
C LEU A 20 2.51 -4.34 8.70
N PRO A 21 2.77 -5.20 9.69
CA PRO A 21 3.84 -6.21 9.59
C PRO A 21 3.60 -7.27 8.50
N LEU A 22 2.36 -7.43 8.03
CA LEU A 22 1.99 -8.39 6.99
C LEU A 22 1.97 -7.76 5.60
N VAL A 23 1.88 -6.42 5.51
CA VAL A 23 1.87 -5.69 4.23
C VAL A 23 3.12 -6.01 3.38
N PRO A 24 4.37 -5.98 3.90
CA PRO A 24 5.55 -6.35 3.12
C PRO A 24 5.47 -7.71 2.40
N TYR A 25 4.83 -8.71 3.00
CA TYR A 25 4.69 -10.04 2.42
C TYR A 25 3.69 -10.08 1.27
N GLU A 26 2.55 -9.41 1.42
CA GLU A 26 1.60 -9.22 0.33
C GLU A 26 2.23 -8.45 -0.83
N LEU A 27 2.98 -7.39 -0.50
CA LEU A 27 3.74 -6.62 -1.48
C LEU A 27 4.78 -7.48 -2.18
N LYS A 28 5.47 -8.40 -1.50
CA LYS A 28 6.41 -9.30 -2.18
C LYS A 28 5.71 -10.23 -3.16
N THR A 29 4.54 -10.77 -2.80
CA THR A 29 3.77 -11.62 -3.72
C THR A 29 3.35 -10.83 -4.96
N PHE A 30 3.00 -9.56 -4.80
CA PHE A 30 2.72 -8.67 -5.91
C PHE A 30 3.97 -8.36 -6.75
N ASP A 31 5.06 -8.05 -6.08
CA ASP A 31 6.38 -7.76 -6.63
C ASP A 31 6.89 -8.91 -7.52
N ASP A 32 6.72 -10.15 -7.07
CA ASP A 32 7.06 -11.36 -7.84
C ASP A 32 6.25 -11.44 -9.14
N ARG A 33 4.96 -11.08 -9.12
CA ARG A 33 4.11 -11.07 -10.32
C ARG A 33 4.51 -9.96 -11.29
N LEU A 34 4.83 -8.77 -10.78
CA LEU A 34 5.34 -7.65 -11.57
C LEU A 34 6.68 -8.00 -12.24
N ASN A 35 7.58 -8.67 -11.52
CA ASN A 35 8.84 -9.16 -12.08
C ASN A 35 8.62 -10.14 -13.24
N LEU A 36 7.71 -11.11 -13.06
CA LEU A 36 7.36 -12.06 -14.11
C LEU A 36 6.73 -11.38 -15.33
N ALA A 37 6.03 -10.25 -15.13
CA ALA A 37 5.47 -9.43 -16.18
C ALA A 37 6.48 -8.48 -16.85
N GLY A 38 7.75 -8.47 -16.42
CA GLY A 38 8.78 -7.60 -16.99
C GLY A 38 8.72 -6.15 -16.50
N LEU A 39 8.13 -5.89 -15.32
CA LEU A 39 7.99 -4.55 -14.74
C LEU A 39 8.81 -4.37 -13.45
N PRO A 40 10.16 -4.52 -13.46
CA PRO A 40 11.00 -4.80 -12.28
C PRO A 40 11.22 -3.62 -11.30
N GLN A 41 11.15 -2.38 -11.76
CA GLN A 41 11.53 -1.20 -10.96
C GLN A 41 10.30 -0.54 -10.36
N ARG A 42 10.17 -0.61 -9.03
CA ARG A 42 9.13 0.09 -8.29
C ARG A 42 9.50 0.30 -6.82
N LYS A 43 8.85 1.27 -6.21
CA LYS A 43 8.87 1.54 -4.77
C LYS A 43 7.46 1.43 -4.21
N TYR A 44 7.34 1.14 -2.92
CA TYR A 44 6.04 1.05 -2.25
C TYR A 44 5.96 2.06 -1.12
N PHE A 45 4.84 2.74 -0.96
CA PHE A 45 4.65 3.70 0.12
C PHE A 45 3.30 3.52 0.80
N LEU A 46 3.28 3.58 2.13
CA LEU A 46 2.03 3.73 2.87
C LEU A 46 1.49 5.14 2.64
N PHE A 47 0.24 5.28 2.21
CA PHE A 47 -0.43 6.58 2.12
C PHE A 47 -1.84 6.55 2.71
N GLY A 48 -2.58 7.63 2.49
CA GLY A 48 -3.98 7.74 2.89
C GLY A 48 -4.19 7.84 4.40
N SER A 49 -5.35 7.39 4.86
CA SER A 49 -5.85 7.73 6.20
C SER A 49 -5.01 7.15 7.35
N PHE A 50 -4.35 6.01 7.15
CA PHE A 50 -3.40 5.44 8.12
C PHE A 50 -2.09 6.21 8.17
N ALA A 51 -1.55 6.65 7.02
CA ALA A 51 -0.37 7.52 6.97
C ALA A 51 -0.65 8.88 7.64
N GLU A 52 -1.85 9.45 7.45
CA GLU A 52 -2.28 10.69 8.11
C GLU A 52 -2.55 10.55 9.62
N GLY A 53 -2.55 9.32 10.14
CA GLY A 53 -2.94 9.03 11.53
C GLY A 53 -4.41 9.27 11.81
N LYS A 54 -5.29 9.30 10.79
CA LYS A 54 -6.73 9.59 10.93
C LYS A 54 -7.61 8.48 10.33
N PRO A 55 -7.34 7.19 10.58
CA PRO A 55 -8.17 6.13 10.02
C PRO A 55 -9.55 6.10 10.66
N SER A 56 -10.51 5.56 9.91
CA SER A 56 -11.86 5.23 10.36
C SER A 56 -12.09 3.72 10.28
N LEU A 57 -13.20 3.23 10.85
CA LEU A 57 -13.58 1.81 10.74
C LEU A 57 -13.86 1.35 9.30
N ARG A 58 -14.03 2.30 8.36
CA ARG A 58 -14.23 2.02 6.95
C ARG A 58 -12.98 2.26 6.11
N SER A 59 -11.87 2.64 6.75
CA SER A 59 -10.63 2.92 6.05
C SER A 59 -9.98 1.65 5.54
N ASP A 60 -9.54 1.73 4.30
CA ASP A 60 -8.64 0.83 3.61
C ASP A 60 -7.19 1.15 4.05
N VAL A 61 -6.28 0.19 3.86
CA VAL A 61 -4.83 0.41 3.94
C VAL A 61 -4.35 0.74 2.54
N ASP A 62 -3.98 1.99 2.32
CA ASP A 62 -3.61 2.48 1.01
C ASP A 62 -2.09 2.34 0.79
N VAL A 63 -1.69 1.65 -0.28
CA VAL A 63 -0.29 1.49 -0.69
C VAL A 63 -0.09 2.05 -2.08
N ALA A 64 0.79 3.02 -2.22
CA ALA A 64 1.24 3.53 -3.50
C ALA A 64 2.29 2.58 -4.07
N VAL A 65 2.10 2.14 -5.32
CA VAL A 65 3.07 1.40 -6.11
C VAL A 65 3.62 2.37 -7.14
N VAL A 66 4.85 2.81 -6.91
CA VAL A 66 5.48 3.90 -7.65
C VAL A 66 6.42 3.31 -8.69
N PHE A 67 6.25 3.71 -9.95
CA PHE A 67 7.10 3.32 -11.06
C PHE A 67 7.84 4.52 -11.63
N ASP A 68 9.08 4.30 -12.09
CA ASP A 68 9.86 5.33 -12.79
C ASP A 68 9.22 5.69 -14.14
N ASP A 69 8.57 4.72 -14.79
CA ASP A 69 7.81 4.92 -16.04
C ASP A 69 6.42 4.26 -15.92
N LEU A 70 5.45 5.06 -15.46
CA LEU A 70 4.06 4.62 -15.29
C LEU A 70 3.36 4.36 -16.64
N GLU A 71 3.74 5.05 -17.72
CA GLU A 71 3.12 4.88 -19.03
C GLU A 71 3.35 3.46 -19.60
N ILE A 72 4.56 2.92 -19.41
CA ILE A 72 4.87 1.53 -19.77
C ILE A 72 3.97 0.56 -18.99
N VAL A 73 3.70 0.82 -17.72
CA VAL A 73 2.86 -0.04 -16.89
C VAL A 73 1.41 0.01 -17.36
N LEU A 74 0.86 1.21 -17.56
CA LEU A 74 -0.53 1.40 -17.99
C LEU A 74 -0.82 0.83 -19.38
N SER A 75 0.18 0.83 -20.26
CA SER A 75 0.10 0.21 -21.60
C SER A 75 0.38 -1.30 -21.60
N SER A 76 0.82 -1.87 -20.49
CA SER A 76 1.10 -3.30 -20.39
C SER A 76 -0.17 -4.14 -20.27
N ALA A 77 -0.12 -5.37 -20.79
CA ALA A 77 -1.18 -6.37 -20.57
C ALA A 77 -1.40 -6.68 -19.08
N PHE A 78 -0.40 -6.40 -18.23
CA PHE A 78 -0.49 -6.56 -16.79
C PHE A 78 -1.50 -5.58 -16.17
N TYR A 79 -1.59 -4.34 -16.64
CA TYR A 79 -2.61 -3.39 -16.17
C TYR A 79 -4.03 -3.90 -16.44
N GLY A 80 -4.26 -4.51 -17.60
CA GLY A 80 -5.51 -5.19 -17.91
C GLY A 80 -5.86 -6.34 -16.94
N LEU A 81 -4.85 -6.97 -16.33
CA LEU A 81 -5.02 -8.01 -15.30
C LEU A 81 -5.20 -7.44 -13.87
N LEU A 82 -4.68 -6.24 -13.60
CA LEU A 82 -4.90 -5.53 -12.33
C LEU A 82 -6.32 -5.01 -12.19
N GLY A 83 -7.01 -4.76 -13.31
CA GLY A 83 -8.32 -4.11 -13.34
C GLY A 83 -8.24 -2.61 -13.06
N GLU A 84 -9.28 -1.87 -13.47
CA GLU A 84 -9.35 -0.39 -13.45
C GLU A 84 -9.18 0.29 -12.07
N LYS A 85 -9.01 -0.47 -10.98
CA LYS A 85 -9.02 0.06 -9.60
C LYS A 85 -7.82 -0.34 -8.74
N GLY A 86 -6.77 -0.89 -9.35
CA GLY A 86 -5.61 -1.36 -8.58
C GLY A 86 -5.85 -2.69 -7.88
N MET A 87 -4.81 -3.24 -7.24
CA MET A 87 -4.90 -4.57 -6.64
C MET A 87 -5.46 -4.49 -5.22
N LEU A 88 -6.59 -5.16 -4.99
CA LEU A 88 -7.19 -5.30 -3.66
C LEU A 88 -6.81 -6.67 -3.06
N THR A 89 -6.14 -6.66 -1.91
CA THR A 89 -5.95 -7.85 -1.07
C THR A 89 -6.60 -7.65 0.30
N ARG A 90 -6.66 -8.72 1.09
CA ARG A 90 -7.17 -8.69 2.47
C ARG A 90 -6.17 -9.29 3.44
N ILE A 91 -5.85 -8.54 4.49
CA ILE A 91 -5.00 -8.98 5.59
C ILE A 91 -5.85 -8.97 6.85
N LYS A 92 -6.09 -10.14 7.46
CA LYS A 92 -6.90 -10.27 8.70
C LYS A 92 -8.24 -9.50 8.65
N GLY A 93 -8.87 -9.47 7.48
CA GLY A 93 -10.13 -8.74 7.23
C GLY A 93 -9.99 -7.27 6.82
N ALA A 94 -8.85 -6.63 7.08
CA ALA A 94 -8.54 -5.29 6.57
C ALA A 94 -8.32 -5.33 5.05
N ARG A 95 -8.87 -4.34 4.34
CA ARG A 95 -8.64 -4.16 2.90
C ARG A 95 -7.32 -3.45 2.70
N VAL A 96 -6.47 -3.99 1.83
CA VAL A 96 -5.25 -3.33 1.39
C VAL A 96 -5.41 -3.03 -0.09
N GLU A 97 -5.36 -1.76 -0.43
CA GLU A 97 -5.56 -1.25 -1.78
C GLU A 97 -4.23 -0.73 -2.32
N MET A 98 -3.82 -1.24 -3.48
CA MET A 98 -2.61 -0.83 -4.17
C MET A 98 -2.96 0.08 -5.35
N THR A 99 -2.48 1.31 -5.32
CA THR A 99 -2.72 2.33 -6.35
C THR A 99 -1.42 2.66 -7.06
N LEU A 100 -1.46 2.84 -8.37
CA LEU A 100 -0.26 3.11 -9.18
C LEU A 100 0.00 4.62 -9.24
N PHE A 101 1.28 5.00 -9.14
CA PHE A 101 1.74 6.40 -9.22
C PHE A 101 3.08 6.46 -9.96
N ASP A 102 3.45 7.65 -10.43
CA ASP A 102 4.82 7.97 -10.82
C ASP A 102 5.60 8.59 -9.64
N GLU A 103 6.90 8.87 -9.85
CA GLU A 103 7.75 9.46 -8.81
C GLU A 103 7.32 10.89 -8.42
N ASP A 104 6.87 11.68 -9.39
CA ASP A 104 6.49 13.08 -9.16
C ASP A 104 5.24 13.17 -8.26
N ASP A 105 4.25 12.33 -8.52
CA ASP A 105 3.02 12.22 -7.72
C ASP A 105 3.34 11.92 -6.25
N ILE A 106 4.19 10.90 -6.01
CA ILE A 106 4.49 10.50 -4.63
C ILE A 106 5.35 11.55 -3.90
N GLU A 107 6.22 12.27 -4.61
CA GLU A 107 7.01 13.35 -4.01
C GLU A 107 6.12 14.51 -3.54
N ILE A 108 5.15 14.91 -4.37
CA ILE A 108 4.15 15.93 -4.00
C ILE A 108 3.35 15.47 -2.78
N MET A 109 2.84 14.24 -2.80
CA MET A 109 2.06 13.68 -1.69
C MET A 109 2.88 13.63 -0.39
N ARG A 110 4.15 13.24 -0.44
CA ARG A 110 5.04 13.17 0.73
C ARG A 110 5.36 14.54 1.30
N HIS A 111 5.45 15.56 0.45
CA HIS A 111 5.63 16.94 0.90
C HIS A 111 4.40 17.44 1.67
N GLU A 112 3.20 17.08 1.24
CA GLU A 112 1.94 17.46 1.91
C GLU A 112 1.63 16.60 3.15
N ASN A 113 2.07 15.35 3.15
CA ASN A 113 1.81 14.39 4.21
C ASN A 113 3.12 13.67 4.63
N PRO A 114 3.79 14.15 5.69
CA PRO A 114 5.03 13.55 6.17
C PRO A 114 4.84 12.15 6.79
N GLY A 115 3.59 11.71 6.99
CA GLY A 115 3.28 10.35 7.43
C GLY A 115 3.41 9.30 6.32
N ILE A 116 3.52 9.73 5.05
CA ILE A 116 3.79 8.84 3.93
C ILE A 116 5.23 8.33 4.03
N ARG A 117 5.37 7.02 4.10
CA ARG A 117 6.66 6.35 4.31
C ARG A 117 6.80 5.13 3.40
N GLU A 118 8.03 4.91 2.97
CA GLU A 118 8.38 3.75 2.15
C GLU A 118 8.18 2.45 2.93
N ILE A 119 7.64 1.44 2.26
CA ILE A 119 7.55 0.05 2.73
C ILE A 119 8.41 -0.80 1.80
N LYS A 120 9.26 -1.65 2.36
CA LYS A 120 10.03 -2.61 1.56
C LYS A 120 9.19 -3.86 1.31
N ALA A 121 9.14 -4.30 0.06
CA ALA A 121 8.52 -5.58 -0.29
C ALA A 121 9.50 -6.73 0.03
N GLU A 122 9.28 -7.39 1.16
CA GLU A 122 10.17 -8.44 1.66
C GLU A 122 9.38 -9.55 2.36
N ARG A 123 9.94 -10.77 2.39
CA ARG A 123 9.32 -11.94 3.06
C ARG A 123 9.79 -12.13 4.50
N GLU A 124 10.54 -11.20 5.08
CA GLU A 124 11.32 -11.47 6.30
C GLU A 124 10.47 -11.97 7.47
N ASN A 125 10.91 -13.09 8.08
CA ASN A 125 10.60 -13.58 9.43
C ASN A 125 9.16 -13.40 9.95
N ILE A 126 8.16 -13.49 9.07
CA ILE A 126 6.77 -13.56 9.52
C ILE A 126 6.57 -14.97 10.08
N SER A 127 6.36 -15.05 11.39
CA SER A 127 6.10 -16.33 12.03
C SER A 127 4.81 -16.95 11.45
N PRO A 128 4.75 -18.27 11.25
CA PRO A 128 3.59 -18.93 10.65
C PRO A 128 2.26 -18.59 11.33
N GLU A 129 2.25 -18.38 12.66
CA GLU A 129 1.04 -17.97 13.39
C GLU A 129 0.47 -16.60 12.97
N ARG A 130 1.25 -15.74 12.30
CA ARG A 130 0.78 -14.45 11.79
C ARG A 130 0.14 -14.55 10.40
N LEU A 131 0.37 -15.64 9.68
CA LEU A 131 -0.18 -15.92 8.34
C LEU A 131 -1.52 -16.66 8.38
N GLY A 132 -2.04 -16.93 9.59
CA GLY A 132 -3.20 -17.79 9.86
C GLY A 132 -4.45 -17.55 9.03
#